data_AF-I6TAE0-F1
#
_entry.id   AF-I6TAE0-F1
#
_cell.length_a   1.000
_cell.length_b   1.000
_cell.length_c   1.000
_cell.angle_alpha   90.00
_cell.angle_beta   90.00
_cell.angle_gamma   90.00
#
_symmetry.space_group_name_H-M   'P 1'
#
loop_
_entity.id
_entity.type
_entity.pdbx_description
1 polymer ?
#
loop_
_entity_poly.entity_id
_entity_poly.type
_entity_poly.pdbx_seq_one_letter_code
_entity_poly.pdbx_strand_id
1 'polypeptide(L)'
;MRFNRKIILFVLLIAIASTYSFIFFNNTEKIATTGDIAFHFSRIKGLASVFSGPINFTTFNSYGGGVNFFYPYLTLFPAVIFYWITHNLILSYMLYVWVLNVCTILITFYYGRKFFKRVDAAFLFSCFYTFYGYRMIDIYQRSAISESIALTIMPVVLYYTYRLLFEKKNCVIPLAVSMSLLIYTHALFTFMSVIVIGLLFIGSLLAKRKKKENVLDLFVGMTKAVGWTTLLTAYVWYPMLQQVLHQSINRPFRTNLQERGVNIFESLFGAMTNDLTTFTMGTIGVVSLVLPLFFLKRFERRERVIYFCAVATWFLSTNVFPWFLLQNTPIQLIQFPWRILGFQVLFGSLILVMVFLKCRPDQKKSIWWIGGIVLLLLTLTVVTKINYTQKIQSYNGRLIMTKKEIKHYTTSGTGGLYDYAPSDALKYKNQLKKHEVKVGNEWKSSSHKAYDSKIIYTVEDAQGQKITLPVFDYWGTVAKVNGQTTSIENDDGLVAVKGKEGTTTIEVSSTYPPTMILALLTSVGTFLFIFIRYLLRRKNLVNSKMVL
;
A
#
# COMPACT_ATOMS: atom_id res chain seq x y z
N MET A 1 23.35 35.62 -10.19
CA MET A 1 22.08 34.85 -10.23
C MET A 1 21.69 34.37 -8.83
N ARG A 2 20.71 35.03 -8.16
CA ARG A 2 20.13 34.50 -6.92
C ARG A 2 19.20 33.33 -7.27
N PHE A 3 19.75 32.12 -7.38
CA PHE A 3 18.90 30.93 -7.42
C PHE A 3 17.94 30.97 -6.22
N ASN A 4 16.64 30.85 -6.48
CA ASN A 4 15.62 30.90 -5.45
C ASN A 4 15.90 29.79 -4.43
N ARG A 5 16.18 30.13 -3.16
CA ARG A 5 16.50 29.16 -2.08
C ARG A 5 15.50 27.99 -2.01
N LYS A 6 14.25 28.21 -2.41
CA LYS A 6 13.21 27.17 -2.51
C LYS A 6 13.51 26.13 -3.59
N ILE A 7 14.01 26.55 -4.75
CA ILE A 7 14.40 25.67 -5.87
C ILE A 7 15.61 24.84 -5.45
N ILE A 8 16.63 25.45 -4.84
CA ILE A 8 17.81 24.73 -4.34
C ILE A 8 17.40 23.63 -3.36
N LEU A 9 16.55 23.96 -2.40
CA LEU A 9 16.07 22.99 -1.41
C LEU A 9 15.27 21.85 -2.05
N PHE A 10 14.42 22.18 -3.02
CA PHE A 10 13.65 21.19 -3.77
C PHE A 10 14.55 20.22 -4.54
N VAL A 11 15.54 20.75 -5.28
CA VAL A 11 16.53 19.95 -6.00
C VAL A 11 17.36 19.10 -5.04
N LEU A 12 17.76 19.65 -3.89
CA LEU A 12 18.51 18.91 -2.87
C LEU A 12 17.72 17.72 -2.31
N LEU A 13 16.44 17.91 -1.99
CA LEU A 13 15.58 16.81 -1.51
C LEU A 13 15.43 15.71 -2.57
N ILE A 14 15.26 16.09 -3.84
CA ILE A 14 15.22 15.13 -4.95
C ILE A 14 16.55 14.40 -5.05
N ALA A 15 17.68 15.10 -4.99
CA ALA A 15 19.01 14.50 -5.05
C ALA A 15 19.21 13.48 -3.92
N ILE A 16 18.84 13.81 -2.69
CA ILE A 16 18.92 12.89 -1.53
C ILE A 16 18.07 11.63 -1.77
N ALA A 17 16.82 11.77 -2.21
CA ALA A 17 15.95 10.62 -2.50
C ALA A 17 16.43 9.78 -3.70
N SER A 18 17.02 10.42 -4.71
CA SER A 18 17.64 9.77 -5.86
C SER A 18 18.87 8.96 -5.44
N THR A 19 19.78 9.55 -4.66
CA THR A 19 20.95 8.85 -4.10
C THR A 19 20.52 7.66 -3.26
N TYR A 20 19.53 7.83 -2.38
CA TYR A 20 18.96 6.73 -1.59
C TYR A 20 18.47 5.57 -2.47
N SER A 21 17.74 5.88 -3.53
CA SER A 21 17.21 4.86 -4.45
C SER A 21 18.33 4.17 -5.25
N PHE A 22 19.32 4.95 -5.72
CA PHE A 22 20.44 4.46 -6.51
C PHE A 22 21.34 3.51 -5.72
N ILE A 23 21.53 3.73 -4.41
CA ILE A 23 22.29 2.81 -3.53
C ILE A 23 21.70 1.39 -3.58
N PHE A 24 20.38 1.24 -3.66
CA PHE A 24 19.73 -0.07 -3.69
C PHE A 24 19.53 -0.65 -5.09
N PHE A 25 19.28 0.20 -6.10
CA PHE A 25 18.97 -0.18 -7.48
C PHE A 25 20.02 0.29 -8.48
N ASN A 26 21.27 -0.14 -8.27
CA ASN A 26 22.37 0.10 -9.21
C ASN A 26 22.44 -0.93 -10.36
N ASN A 27 21.64 -2.00 -10.31
CA ASN A 27 21.54 -3.02 -11.36
C ASN A 27 20.10 -3.12 -11.85
N THR A 28 19.85 -2.70 -13.09
CA THR A 28 18.50 -2.64 -13.69
C THR A 28 17.99 -3.98 -14.24
N GLU A 29 18.81 -5.03 -14.21
CA GLU A 29 18.48 -6.34 -14.76
C GLU A 29 18.07 -7.37 -13.70
N LYS A 30 18.34 -7.06 -12.42
CA LYS A 30 18.11 -7.98 -11.32
C LYS A 30 17.64 -7.27 -10.05
N ILE A 31 16.61 -7.81 -9.41
CA ILE A 31 16.25 -7.49 -8.03
C ILE A 31 16.42 -8.75 -7.17
N ALA A 32 17.20 -8.65 -6.10
CA ALA A 32 17.26 -9.67 -5.05
C ALA A 32 16.47 -9.15 -3.84
N THR A 33 15.41 -9.87 -3.47
CA THR A 33 14.45 -9.47 -2.43
C THR A 33 13.78 -10.68 -1.81
N THR A 34 12.76 -10.46 -1.00
CA THR A 34 11.84 -11.48 -0.47
C THR A 34 10.39 -11.02 -0.68
N GLY A 35 9.43 -11.74 -0.11
CA GLY A 35 8.08 -11.22 0.08
C GLY A 35 7.29 -11.03 -1.21
N ASP A 36 6.77 -9.82 -1.41
CA ASP A 36 5.59 -9.55 -2.23
C ASP A 36 5.91 -9.14 -3.68
N ILE A 37 7.18 -9.13 -4.10
CA ILE A 37 7.55 -8.63 -5.43
C ILE A 37 6.88 -9.41 -6.58
N ALA A 38 6.77 -10.74 -6.47
CA ALA A 38 6.16 -11.59 -7.47
C ALA A 38 4.67 -11.24 -7.66
N PHE A 39 3.98 -11.03 -6.53
CA PHE A 39 2.60 -10.59 -6.49
C PHE A 39 2.43 -9.22 -7.14
N HIS A 40 3.28 -8.25 -6.79
CA HIS A 40 3.21 -6.91 -7.37
C HIS A 40 3.59 -6.87 -8.86
N PHE A 41 4.52 -7.69 -9.33
CA PHE A 41 4.82 -7.83 -10.76
C PHE A 41 3.63 -8.40 -11.53
N SER A 42 2.97 -9.42 -10.96
CA SER A 42 1.74 -9.99 -11.52
C SER A 42 0.67 -8.91 -11.65
N ARG A 43 0.50 -8.07 -10.61
CA ARG A 43 -0.46 -6.96 -10.63
C ARG A 43 -0.10 -5.88 -11.65
N ILE A 44 1.15 -5.42 -11.71
CA ILE A 44 1.57 -4.38 -12.66
C ILE A 44 1.34 -4.86 -14.10
N LYS A 45 1.74 -6.09 -14.41
CA LYS A 45 1.50 -6.70 -15.72
C LYS A 45 0.01 -6.85 -16.01
N GLY A 46 -0.77 -7.37 -15.07
CA GLY A 46 -2.21 -7.60 -15.27
C GLY A 46 -3.02 -6.31 -15.45
N LEU A 47 -2.64 -5.24 -14.75
CA LEU A 47 -3.27 -3.93 -14.86
C LEU A 47 -3.05 -3.26 -16.23
N ALA A 48 -2.08 -3.72 -17.03
CA ALA A 48 -1.90 -3.21 -18.39
C ALA A 48 -3.15 -3.39 -19.27
N SER A 49 -4.01 -4.36 -18.94
CA SER A 49 -5.27 -4.65 -19.64
C SER A 49 -6.55 -4.22 -18.89
N VAL A 50 -6.42 -3.46 -17.81
CA VAL A 50 -7.54 -3.15 -16.89
C VAL A 50 -8.70 -2.41 -17.57
N PHE A 51 -8.46 -1.71 -18.68
CA PHE A 51 -9.52 -1.02 -19.43
C PHE A 51 -10.39 -1.96 -20.27
N SER A 52 -9.89 -3.15 -20.63
CA SER A 52 -10.68 -4.16 -21.33
C SER A 52 -11.59 -4.93 -20.37
N GLY A 53 -11.18 -5.06 -19.11
CA GLY A 53 -11.92 -5.74 -18.06
C GLY A 53 -11.10 -5.79 -16.77
N PRO A 54 -11.75 -6.05 -15.63
CA PRO A 54 -11.07 -6.09 -14.33
C PRO A 54 -10.15 -7.29 -14.13
N ILE A 55 -10.28 -8.36 -14.94
CA ILE A 55 -9.50 -9.60 -14.83
C ILE A 55 -8.48 -9.70 -15.97
N ASN A 56 -7.23 -10.03 -15.62
CA ASN A 56 -6.20 -10.39 -16.58
C ASN A 56 -5.97 -11.91 -16.59
N PHE A 57 -5.81 -12.49 -17.78
CA PHE A 57 -5.67 -13.94 -17.93
C PHE A 57 -4.23 -14.41 -18.22
N THR A 58 -3.21 -13.55 -18.31
CA THR A 58 -1.79 -13.94 -18.51
C THR A 58 -0.95 -13.90 -17.23
N THR A 59 -1.59 -13.65 -16.10
CA THR A 59 -0.99 -13.53 -14.77
C THR A 59 -1.70 -14.47 -13.79
N PHE A 60 -1.11 -14.71 -12.62
CA PHE A 60 -1.71 -15.59 -11.58
C PHE A 60 -2.07 -16.99 -12.12
N ASN A 61 -1.19 -17.53 -12.96
CA ASN A 61 -1.35 -18.80 -13.64
C ASN A 61 -2.66 -18.94 -14.44
N SER A 62 -3.17 -17.85 -14.99
CA SER A 62 -4.27 -17.88 -15.97
C SER A 62 -5.59 -18.45 -15.45
N TYR A 63 -5.81 -18.45 -14.13
CA TYR A 63 -7.07 -18.88 -13.52
C TYR A 63 -8.20 -17.84 -13.63
N GLY A 64 -7.91 -16.66 -14.19
CA GLY A 64 -8.86 -15.54 -14.20
C GLY A 64 -9.04 -14.90 -12.81
N GLY A 65 -7.96 -14.74 -12.04
CA GLY A 65 -8.01 -14.21 -10.67
C GLY A 65 -8.58 -12.79 -10.58
N GLY A 66 -9.63 -12.60 -9.77
CA GLY A 66 -10.34 -11.33 -9.55
C GLY A 66 -9.62 -10.36 -8.61
N VAL A 67 -8.28 -10.38 -8.53
CA VAL A 67 -7.48 -9.64 -7.54
C VAL A 67 -7.82 -8.15 -7.53
N ASN A 68 -8.10 -7.56 -8.69
CA ASN A 68 -8.40 -6.12 -8.81
C ASN A 68 -9.72 -5.70 -8.16
N PHE A 69 -10.65 -6.61 -7.88
CA PHE A 69 -11.88 -6.29 -7.15
C PHE A 69 -11.64 -6.11 -5.64
N PHE A 70 -10.59 -6.74 -5.11
CA PHE A 70 -10.32 -6.79 -3.66
C PHE A 70 -9.07 -6.02 -3.26
N TYR A 71 -8.13 -5.85 -4.21
CA TYR A 71 -6.90 -5.11 -4.03
C TYR A 71 -6.94 -3.79 -4.81
N PRO A 72 -7.03 -2.66 -4.11
CA PRO A 72 -6.96 -1.34 -4.73
C PRO A 72 -5.67 -1.16 -5.53
N TYR A 73 -5.78 -0.58 -6.73
CA TYR A 73 -4.67 -0.49 -7.69
C TYR A 73 -4.40 0.92 -8.22
N LEU A 74 -5.25 1.91 -7.91
CA LEU A 74 -5.11 3.26 -8.48
C LEU A 74 -3.71 3.84 -8.24
N THR A 75 -3.14 3.63 -7.05
CA THR A 75 -1.81 4.15 -6.75
C THR A 75 -0.66 3.35 -7.38
N LEU A 76 -0.89 2.12 -7.87
CA LEU A 76 0.09 1.34 -8.62
C LEU A 76 0.22 1.77 -10.08
N PHE A 77 -0.73 2.57 -10.58
CA PHE A 77 -0.78 2.96 -11.99
C PHE A 77 0.50 3.63 -12.53
N PRO A 78 1.26 4.45 -11.77
CA PRO A 78 2.53 4.95 -12.26
C PRO A 78 3.54 3.85 -12.65
N ALA A 79 3.56 2.71 -11.94
CA ALA A 79 4.37 1.56 -12.33
C ALA A 79 3.88 0.91 -13.63
N VAL A 80 2.55 0.89 -13.84
CA VAL A 80 1.93 0.40 -15.09
C VAL A 80 2.29 1.30 -16.26
N ILE A 81 2.28 2.63 -16.07
CA ILE A 81 2.71 3.61 -17.08
C ILE A 81 4.18 3.38 -17.46
N PHE A 82 5.07 3.22 -16.47
CA PHE A 82 6.47 2.88 -16.77
C PHE A 82 6.60 1.54 -17.50
N TYR A 83 5.73 0.57 -17.20
CA TYR A 83 5.73 -0.71 -17.89
C TYR A 83 5.29 -0.60 -19.36
N TRP A 84 4.29 0.23 -19.66
CA TRP A 84 3.93 0.53 -21.05
C TRP A 84 5.05 1.19 -21.84
N ILE A 85 5.86 2.05 -21.20
CA ILE A 85 6.96 2.76 -21.86
C ILE A 85 8.20 1.88 -22.02
N THR A 86 8.57 1.13 -20.98
CA THR A 86 9.85 0.41 -20.94
C THR A 86 9.75 -1.05 -21.38
N HIS A 87 8.55 -1.62 -21.38
CA HIS A 87 8.30 -3.05 -21.57
C HIS A 87 9.13 -3.96 -20.65
N ASN A 88 9.58 -3.43 -19.50
CA ASN A 88 10.45 -4.12 -18.55
C ASN A 88 9.90 -3.93 -17.13
N LEU A 89 9.35 -4.99 -16.53
CA LEU A 89 8.76 -4.94 -15.18
C LEU A 89 9.77 -4.55 -14.10
N ILE A 90 11.02 -5.03 -14.20
CA ILE A 90 12.07 -4.74 -13.22
C ILE A 90 12.39 -3.24 -13.24
N LEU A 91 12.68 -2.69 -14.43
CA LEU A 91 12.99 -1.27 -14.58
C LEU A 91 11.79 -0.40 -14.17
N SER A 92 10.57 -0.80 -14.55
CA SER A 92 9.34 -0.08 -14.19
C SER A 92 9.12 0.00 -12.68
N TYR A 93 9.36 -1.11 -11.97
CA TYR A 93 9.28 -1.16 -10.52
C TYR A 93 10.34 -0.27 -9.87
N MET A 94 11.59 -0.30 -10.36
CA MET A 94 12.68 0.55 -9.84
C MET A 94 12.38 2.04 -10.02
N LEU A 95 11.93 2.44 -11.21
CA LEU A 95 11.51 3.82 -11.50
C LEU A 95 10.36 4.24 -10.59
N TYR A 96 9.41 3.35 -10.36
CA TYR A 96 8.29 3.64 -9.47
C TYR A 96 8.72 3.81 -8.00
N VAL A 97 9.59 2.95 -7.48
CA VAL A 97 10.17 3.12 -6.13
C VAL A 97 10.96 4.43 -6.02
N TRP A 98 11.70 4.81 -7.06
CA TRP A 98 12.40 6.10 -7.09
C TRP A 98 11.42 7.28 -6.99
N VAL A 99 10.37 7.29 -7.81
CA VAL A 99 9.29 8.29 -7.73
C VAL A 99 8.67 8.30 -6.34
N LEU A 100 8.41 7.13 -5.75
CA LEU A 100 7.83 7.00 -4.42
C LEU A 100 8.74 7.62 -3.33
N ASN A 101 10.05 7.41 -3.40
CA ASN A 101 11.02 8.02 -2.49
C ASN A 101 11.05 9.54 -2.64
N VAL A 102 11.04 10.05 -3.87
CA VAL A 102 10.94 11.49 -4.16
C VAL A 102 9.63 12.07 -3.60
N CYS A 103 8.49 11.43 -3.86
CA CYS A 103 7.21 11.85 -3.31
C CYS A 103 7.22 11.85 -1.78
N THR A 104 7.81 10.82 -1.15
CA THR A 104 7.88 10.71 0.31
C THR A 104 8.65 11.86 0.93
N ILE A 105 9.86 12.13 0.45
CA ILE A 105 10.70 13.18 1.04
C ILE A 105 10.06 14.56 0.84
N LEU A 106 9.42 14.81 -0.31
CA LEU A 106 8.75 16.07 -0.60
C LEU A 106 7.48 16.27 0.23
N ILE A 107 6.64 15.23 0.37
CA ILE A 107 5.41 15.26 1.16
C ILE A 107 5.75 15.47 2.64
N THR A 108 6.69 14.70 3.18
CA THR A 108 7.09 14.82 4.58
C THR A 108 7.74 16.16 4.85
N PHE A 109 8.56 16.69 3.94
CA PHE A 109 9.08 18.06 4.05
C PHE A 109 7.95 19.09 4.08
N TYR A 110 6.99 19.00 3.15
CA TYR A 110 5.87 19.95 3.07
C TYR A 110 4.99 19.94 4.33
N TYR A 111 4.64 18.76 4.85
CA TYR A 111 3.84 18.65 6.07
C TYR A 111 4.67 18.94 7.34
N GLY A 112 5.96 18.62 7.35
CA GLY A 112 6.91 19.04 8.37
C GLY A 112 7.01 20.57 8.44
N ARG A 113 7.06 21.27 7.30
CA ARG A 113 7.05 22.74 7.23
C ARG A 113 5.81 23.32 7.89
N LYS A 114 4.65 22.71 7.66
CA LYS A 114 3.39 23.14 8.28
C LYS A 114 3.35 22.86 9.78
N PHE A 115 3.86 21.71 10.21
CA PHE A 115 3.81 21.25 11.59
C PHE A 115 4.82 21.96 12.50
N PHE A 116 6.07 22.10 12.06
CA PHE A 116 7.16 22.73 12.82
C PHE A 116 7.28 24.24 12.57
N LYS A 117 6.67 24.77 11.49
CA LYS A 117 6.79 26.16 11.04
C LYS A 117 8.25 26.61 10.81
N ARG A 118 9.15 25.65 10.57
CA ARG A 118 10.61 25.83 10.46
C ARG A 118 11.18 24.99 9.32
N VAL A 119 12.13 25.55 8.56
CA VAL A 119 12.67 24.92 7.33
C VAL A 119 13.64 23.79 7.65
N ASP A 120 14.56 24.07 8.55
CA ASP A 120 15.56 23.16 9.09
C ASP A 120 14.90 21.94 9.75
N ALA A 121 13.92 22.16 10.62
CA ALA A 121 13.15 21.10 11.27
C ALA A 121 12.40 20.22 10.25
N ALA A 122 11.78 20.84 9.25
CA ALA A 122 11.04 20.12 8.22
C ALA A 122 11.95 19.30 7.30
N PHE A 123 13.12 19.83 6.96
CA PHE A 123 14.14 19.13 6.18
C PHE A 123 14.64 17.90 6.95
N LEU A 124 15.02 18.10 8.21
CA LEU A 124 15.48 17.00 9.07
C LEU A 124 14.38 15.93 9.28
N PHE A 125 13.13 16.35 9.47
CA PHE A 125 11.98 15.45 9.55
C PHE A 125 11.86 14.59 8.29
N SER A 126 11.95 15.20 7.10
CA SER A 126 11.86 14.47 5.84
C SER A 126 13.00 13.46 5.63
N CYS A 127 14.21 13.79 6.08
CA CYS A 127 15.34 12.88 6.07
C CYS A 127 15.13 11.70 7.03
N PHE A 128 14.87 11.95 8.32
CA PHE A 128 14.64 10.86 9.28
C PHE A 128 13.50 9.92 8.85
N TYR A 129 12.42 10.47 8.30
CA TYR A 129 11.30 9.68 7.82
C TYR A 129 11.67 8.80 6.61
N THR A 130 12.41 9.36 5.65
CA THR A 130 12.76 8.66 4.40
C THR A 130 13.73 7.51 4.65
N PHE A 131 14.70 7.73 5.55
CA PHE A 131 15.77 6.79 5.88
C PHE A 131 15.44 5.83 7.04
N TYR A 132 14.22 5.88 7.58
CA TYR A 132 13.81 5.05 8.71
C TYR A 132 13.85 3.55 8.35
N GLY A 133 14.35 2.72 9.26
CA GLY A 133 14.67 1.30 8.98
C GLY A 133 13.46 0.48 8.53
N TYR A 134 12.33 0.58 9.24
CA TYR A 134 11.12 -0.16 8.85
C TYR A 134 10.65 0.16 7.43
N ARG A 135 10.73 1.44 7.02
CA ARG A 135 10.40 1.85 5.65
C ARG A 135 11.38 1.26 4.62
N MET A 136 12.66 1.18 4.96
CA MET A 136 13.68 0.56 4.12
C MET A 136 13.43 -0.94 3.92
N ILE A 137 13.06 -1.65 4.99
CA ILE A 137 12.67 -3.07 4.96
C ILE A 137 11.48 -3.26 4.01
N ASP A 138 10.45 -2.44 4.16
CA ASP A 138 9.21 -2.54 3.39
C ASP A 138 9.44 -2.40 1.89
N ILE A 139 10.29 -1.45 1.48
CA ILE A 139 10.61 -1.18 0.07
C ILE A 139 11.56 -2.25 -0.51
N TYR A 140 12.67 -2.54 0.18
CA TYR A 140 13.80 -3.23 -0.43
C TYR A 140 13.96 -4.70 -0.03
N GLN A 141 13.47 -5.10 1.14
CA GLN A 141 13.51 -6.49 1.59
C GLN A 141 12.19 -7.21 1.36
N ARG A 142 11.05 -6.59 1.69
CA ARG A 142 9.73 -7.19 1.46
C ARG A 142 9.17 -6.88 0.07
N SER A 143 9.61 -5.77 -0.53
CA SER A 143 9.03 -5.23 -1.76
C SER A 143 7.51 -5.06 -1.67
N ALA A 144 7.01 -4.70 -0.49
CA ALA A 144 5.59 -4.48 -0.20
C ALA A 144 5.20 -3.05 -0.61
N ILE A 145 5.24 -2.78 -1.92
CA ILE A 145 5.12 -1.42 -2.46
C ILE A 145 3.80 -0.73 -2.07
N SER A 146 2.70 -1.49 -1.93
CA SER A 146 1.43 -0.96 -1.44
C SER A 146 1.55 -0.40 -0.02
N GLU A 147 2.30 -1.06 0.86
CA GLU A 147 2.52 -0.60 2.24
C GLU A 147 3.45 0.63 2.23
N SER A 148 4.44 0.64 1.36
CA SER A 148 5.36 1.76 1.21
C SER A 148 4.67 3.03 0.73
N ILE A 149 3.70 2.92 -0.18
CA ILE A 149 2.84 4.05 -0.60
C ILE A 149 1.95 4.51 0.56
N ALA A 150 1.40 3.57 1.34
CA ALA A 150 0.62 3.91 2.52
C ALA A 150 1.45 4.71 3.55
N LEU A 151 2.71 4.33 3.76
CA LEU A 151 3.66 5.09 4.57
C LEU A 151 3.94 6.48 3.99
N THR A 152 3.92 6.68 2.68
CA THR A 152 4.04 8.03 2.08
C THR A 152 2.82 8.92 2.38
N ILE A 153 1.62 8.33 2.41
CA ILE A 153 0.35 9.04 2.59
C ILE A 153 0.04 9.30 4.07
N MET A 154 0.43 8.38 4.97
CA MET A 154 0.11 8.41 6.40
C MET A 154 0.41 9.76 7.10
N PRO A 155 1.56 10.44 6.89
CA PRO A 155 1.83 11.73 7.52
C PRO A 155 0.77 12.78 7.19
N VAL A 156 0.19 12.73 6.00
CA VAL A 156 -0.88 13.63 5.54
C VAL A 156 -2.17 13.37 6.31
N VAL A 157 -2.55 12.10 6.40
CA VAL A 157 -3.75 11.64 7.12
C VAL A 157 -3.69 12.08 8.58
N LEU A 158 -2.58 11.78 9.27
CA LEU A 158 -2.43 12.10 10.68
C LEU A 158 -2.26 13.60 10.94
N TYR A 159 -1.67 14.35 10.01
CA TYR A 159 -1.61 15.81 10.10
C TYR A 159 -3.01 16.46 10.03
N TYR A 160 -3.85 16.06 9.07
CA TYR A 160 -5.20 16.64 8.95
C TYR A 160 -6.12 16.16 10.08
N THR A 161 -5.96 14.92 10.52
CA THR A 161 -6.60 14.42 11.75
C THR A 161 -6.22 15.30 12.94
N TYR A 162 -4.92 15.50 13.19
CA TYR A 162 -4.44 16.34 14.28
C TYR A 162 -5.04 17.75 14.23
N ARG A 163 -5.08 18.39 13.05
CA ARG A 163 -5.63 19.74 12.89
C ARG A 163 -7.13 19.82 13.10
N LEU A 164 -7.87 18.81 12.63
CA LEU A 164 -9.31 18.73 12.84
C LEU A 164 -9.62 18.54 14.33
N LEU A 165 -8.91 17.60 14.98
CA LEU A 165 -9.21 17.20 16.35
C LEU A 165 -8.74 18.23 17.39
N PHE A 166 -7.53 18.77 17.24
CA PHE A 166 -6.86 19.56 18.27
C PHE A 166 -6.70 21.04 17.91
N GLU A 167 -6.66 21.43 16.63
CA GLU A 167 -6.54 22.85 16.22
C GLU A 167 -7.87 23.49 15.80
N LYS A 168 -8.99 22.76 15.83
CA LYS A 168 -10.33 23.23 15.39
C LYS A 168 -10.36 23.82 13.97
N LYS A 169 -9.48 23.37 13.08
CA LYS A 169 -9.44 23.87 11.69
C LYS A 169 -10.28 22.97 10.81
N ASN A 170 -11.10 23.57 9.94
CA ASN A 170 -11.91 22.83 8.97
C ASN A 170 -11.01 22.17 7.90
N CYS A 171 -10.60 20.93 8.18
CA CYS A 171 -9.74 20.11 7.33
C CYS A 171 -10.47 18.83 6.86
N VAL A 172 -11.81 18.85 6.85
CA VAL A 172 -12.65 17.70 6.49
C VAL A 172 -12.31 17.17 5.10
N ILE A 173 -12.29 18.04 4.09
CA ILE A 173 -12.02 17.63 2.70
C ILE A 173 -10.59 17.10 2.52
N PRO A 174 -9.52 17.79 2.96
CA PRO A 174 -8.17 17.24 2.88
C PRO A 174 -8.00 15.91 3.62
N LEU A 175 -8.63 15.74 4.80
CA LEU A 175 -8.63 14.46 5.52
C LEU A 175 -9.32 13.39 4.67
N ALA A 176 -10.51 13.66 4.15
CA ALA A 176 -11.28 12.72 3.35
C ALA A 176 -10.52 12.28 2.09
N VAL A 177 -9.88 13.22 1.38
CA VAL A 177 -9.04 12.92 0.20
C VAL A 177 -7.84 12.07 0.58
N SER A 178 -7.14 12.40 1.68
CA SER A 178 -5.97 11.60 2.11
C SER A 178 -6.34 10.20 2.57
N MET A 179 -7.48 10.02 3.26
CA MET A 179 -8.02 8.72 3.62
C MET A 179 -8.47 7.93 2.41
N SER A 180 -9.07 8.59 1.42
CA SER A 180 -9.48 7.94 0.16
C SER A 180 -8.27 7.43 -0.60
N LEU A 181 -7.20 8.23 -0.69
CA LEU A 181 -5.95 7.80 -1.32
C LEU A 181 -5.36 6.58 -0.59
N LEU A 182 -5.41 6.56 0.74
CA LEU A 182 -4.96 5.41 1.53
C LEU A 182 -5.80 4.15 1.25
N ILE A 183 -7.13 4.29 1.15
CA ILE A 183 -8.04 3.19 0.76
C ILE A 183 -7.71 2.68 -0.65
N TYR A 184 -7.43 3.58 -1.59
CA TYR A 184 -7.02 3.22 -2.95
C TYR A 184 -5.63 2.57 -3.05
N THR A 185 -4.93 2.41 -1.92
CA THR A 185 -3.57 1.88 -1.84
C THR A 185 -3.48 0.58 -1.06
N HIS A 186 -3.93 0.58 0.21
CA HIS A 186 -3.67 -0.54 1.12
C HIS A 186 -4.74 -0.65 2.23
N ALA A 187 -5.65 -1.60 2.08
CA ALA A 187 -6.78 -1.79 3.00
C ALA A 187 -6.36 -2.01 4.47
N LEU A 188 -5.33 -2.82 4.73
CA LEU A 188 -4.91 -3.08 6.12
C LEU A 188 -4.28 -1.85 6.79
N PHE A 189 -3.50 -1.04 6.06
CA PHE A 189 -2.97 0.20 6.59
C PHE A 189 -4.06 1.26 6.80
N THR A 190 -5.11 1.26 5.96
CA THR A 190 -6.33 2.03 6.23
C THR A 190 -6.96 1.59 7.54
N PHE A 191 -7.17 0.29 7.75
CA PHE A 191 -7.77 -0.24 8.98
C PHE A 191 -6.98 0.18 10.23
N MET A 192 -5.66 0.02 10.22
CA MET A 192 -4.81 0.48 11.33
C MET A 192 -4.89 2.00 11.52
N SER A 193 -4.93 2.78 10.44
CA SER A 193 -5.04 4.23 10.51
C SER A 193 -6.38 4.67 11.11
N VAL A 194 -7.47 3.98 10.81
CA VAL A 194 -8.79 4.22 11.43
C VAL A 194 -8.73 3.97 12.94
N ILE A 195 -8.06 2.91 13.39
CA ILE A 195 -7.84 2.65 14.83
C ILE A 195 -7.07 3.81 15.48
N VAL A 196 -5.95 4.24 14.89
CA VAL A 196 -5.16 5.36 15.41
C VAL A 196 -5.97 6.66 15.45
N ILE A 197 -6.72 6.97 14.40
CA ILE A 197 -7.61 8.13 14.35
C ILE A 197 -8.68 8.04 15.43
N GLY A 198 -9.28 6.86 15.65
CA GLY A 198 -10.25 6.61 16.71
C GLY A 198 -9.68 6.86 18.10
N LEU A 199 -8.46 6.38 18.38
CA LEU A 199 -7.75 6.64 19.64
C LEU A 199 -7.46 8.13 19.84
N LEU A 200 -7.02 8.83 18.79
CA LEU A 200 -6.81 10.29 18.83
C LEU A 200 -8.12 11.06 19.03
N PHE A 201 -9.22 10.60 18.43
CA PHE A 201 -10.54 11.18 18.59
C PHE A 201 -11.03 11.03 20.05
N ILE A 202 -10.92 9.83 20.64
CA ILE A 202 -11.24 9.59 22.06
C ILE A 202 -10.36 10.48 22.95
N GLY A 203 -9.05 10.54 22.70
CA GLY A 203 -8.14 11.43 23.44
C GLY A 203 -8.54 12.91 23.35
N SER A 204 -8.99 13.37 22.18
CA SER A 204 -9.51 14.73 21.97
C SER A 204 -10.81 14.97 22.75
N LEU A 205 -11.75 14.02 22.75
CA LEU A 205 -12.98 14.10 23.54
C LEU A 205 -12.68 14.25 25.04
N LEU A 206 -11.79 13.42 25.57
CA LEU A 206 -11.39 13.49 26.99
C LEU A 206 -10.73 14.84 27.34
N ALA A 207 -9.86 15.35 26.45
CA ALA A 207 -9.21 16.64 26.64
C ALA A 207 -10.21 17.81 26.62
N LYS A 208 -11.18 17.80 25.70
CA LYS A 208 -12.20 18.84 25.56
C LYS A 208 -13.26 18.80 26.66
N ARG A 209 -13.65 17.60 27.10
CA ARG A 209 -14.54 17.42 28.26
C ARG A 209 -13.93 18.06 29.52
N LYS A 210 -12.63 17.86 29.76
CA LYS A 210 -11.91 18.53 30.87
C LYS A 210 -11.94 20.07 30.77
N LYS A 211 -12.02 20.62 29.56
CA LYS A 211 -12.09 22.06 29.30
C LYS A 211 -13.51 22.59 29.15
N LYS A 212 -14.55 21.75 29.34
CA LYS A 212 -15.97 22.07 29.10
C LYS A 212 -16.25 22.66 27.70
N GLU A 213 -15.47 22.24 26.70
CA GLU A 213 -15.67 22.70 25.32
C GLU A 213 -16.77 21.88 24.62
N ASN A 214 -17.54 22.50 23.72
CA ASN A 214 -18.50 21.79 22.87
C ASN A 214 -17.78 20.79 21.94
N VAL A 215 -18.27 19.55 21.92
CA VAL A 215 -17.73 18.45 21.12
C VAL A 215 -18.52 18.18 19.85
N LEU A 216 -19.69 18.81 19.66
CA LEU A 216 -20.56 18.58 18.50
C LEU A 216 -19.84 18.82 17.16
N ASP A 217 -19.05 19.89 17.07
CA ASP A 217 -18.25 20.21 15.88
C ASP A 217 -17.26 19.10 15.51
N LEU A 218 -16.76 18.37 16.52
CA LEU A 218 -15.84 17.25 16.32
C LEU A 218 -16.57 16.08 15.65
N PHE A 219 -17.76 15.73 16.16
CA PHE A 219 -18.60 14.68 15.59
C PHE A 219 -19.03 15.06 14.17
N VAL A 220 -19.55 16.28 13.96
CA VAL A 220 -19.95 16.76 12.64
C VAL A 220 -18.77 16.74 11.66
N GLY A 221 -17.59 17.19 12.08
CA GLY A 221 -16.38 17.17 11.26
C GLY A 221 -15.97 15.75 10.85
N MET A 222 -15.97 14.80 11.79
CA MET A 222 -15.64 13.41 11.54
C MET A 222 -16.67 12.71 10.66
N THR A 223 -17.96 12.88 10.94
CA THR A 223 -19.05 12.31 10.12
C THR A 223 -18.97 12.82 8.68
N LYS A 224 -18.74 14.13 8.48
CA LYS A 224 -18.52 14.68 7.14
C LYS A 224 -17.29 14.06 6.47
N ALA A 225 -16.19 13.87 7.20
CA ALA A 225 -14.98 13.26 6.63
C ALA A 225 -15.25 11.82 6.17
N VAL A 226 -15.95 11.03 6.98
CA VAL A 226 -16.37 9.66 6.65
C VAL A 226 -17.29 9.65 5.42
N GLY A 227 -18.29 10.54 5.37
CA GLY A 227 -19.20 10.64 4.22
C GLY A 227 -18.47 10.96 2.92
N TRP A 228 -17.57 11.97 2.94
CA TRP A 228 -16.77 12.31 1.76
C TRP A 228 -15.82 11.18 1.35
N THR A 229 -15.17 10.50 2.31
CA THR A 229 -14.31 9.34 2.00
C THR A 229 -15.11 8.20 1.39
N THR A 230 -16.31 7.92 1.89
CA THR A 230 -17.18 6.86 1.37
C THR A 230 -17.57 7.14 -0.09
N LEU A 231 -17.98 8.37 -0.40
CA LEU A 231 -18.31 8.77 -1.78
C LEU A 231 -17.09 8.71 -2.71
N LEU A 232 -15.94 9.19 -2.26
CA LEU A 232 -14.69 9.15 -3.03
C LEU A 232 -14.17 7.73 -3.28
N THR A 233 -14.56 6.75 -2.45
CA THR A 233 -14.08 5.36 -2.52
C THR A 233 -15.17 4.37 -2.86
N ALA A 234 -16.32 4.82 -3.36
CA ALA A 234 -17.44 3.96 -3.74
C ALA A 234 -17.01 2.87 -4.73
N TYR A 235 -16.10 3.19 -5.66
CA TYR A 235 -15.54 2.24 -6.63
C TYR A 235 -14.70 1.12 -6.01
N VAL A 236 -14.21 1.27 -4.78
CA VAL A 236 -13.47 0.20 -4.08
C VAL A 236 -14.44 -0.74 -3.39
N TRP A 237 -15.30 -0.19 -2.53
CA TRP A 237 -16.14 -1.01 -1.65
C TRP A 237 -17.31 -1.65 -2.38
N TYR A 238 -17.92 -0.97 -3.35
CA TYR A 238 -19.10 -1.49 -4.03
C TYR A 238 -18.80 -2.74 -4.87
N PRO A 239 -17.79 -2.76 -5.77
CA PRO A 239 -17.37 -3.97 -6.47
C PRO A 239 -17.00 -5.12 -5.54
N MET A 240 -16.22 -4.82 -4.49
CA MET A 240 -15.81 -5.82 -3.51
C MET A 240 -17.01 -6.44 -2.80
N LEU A 241 -17.99 -5.63 -2.38
CA LEU A 241 -19.22 -6.11 -1.74
C LEU A 241 -20.02 -7.00 -2.70
N GLN A 242 -20.19 -6.58 -3.95
CA GLN A 242 -20.91 -7.38 -4.95
C GLN A 242 -20.26 -8.74 -5.17
N GLN A 243 -18.92 -8.83 -5.22
CA GLN A 243 -18.25 -10.13 -5.34
C GLN A 243 -18.47 -11.04 -4.13
N VAL A 244 -18.45 -10.49 -2.90
CA VAL A 244 -18.70 -11.26 -1.67
C VAL A 244 -20.17 -11.69 -1.55
N LEU A 245 -21.11 -10.90 -2.09
CA LEU A 245 -22.53 -11.27 -2.17
C LEU A 245 -22.79 -12.30 -3.27
N HIS A 246 -22.00 -12.28 -4.35
CA HIS A 246 -22.15 -13.19 -5.47
C HIS A 246 -21.78 -14.64 -5.10
N GLN A 247 -20.72 -14.83 -4.30
CA GLN A 247 -20.27 -16.15 -3.84
C GLN A 247 -19.28 -16.06 -2.67
N SER A 248 -18.96 -17.20 -2.05
CA SER A 248 -17.95 -17.26 -0.98
C SER A 248 -16.54 -17.04 -1.53
N ILE A 249 -15.83 -16.05 -0.99
CA ILE A 249 -14.48 -15.67 -1.42
C ILE A 249 -13.43 -16.12 -0.39
N ASN A 250 -12.38 -16.78 -0.88
CA ASN A 250 -11.25 -17.19 -0.07
C ASN A 250 -10.50 -15.96 0.46
N ARG A 251 -10.22 -15.97 1.77
CA ARG A 251 -9.54 -14.85 2.43
C ARG A 251 -8.02 -15.05 2.35
N PRO A 252 -7.24 -13.96 2.31
CA PRO A 252 -5.80 -14.06 2.48
C PRO A 252 -5.44 -14.78 3.78
N PHE A 253 -4.25 -15.40 3.79
CA PHE A 253 -3.75 -16.20 4.90
C PHE A 253 -3.90 -15.49 6.26
N ARG A 254 -4.52 -16.17 7.23
CA ARG A 254 -4.61 -15.69 8.62
C ARG A 254 -3.43 -16.23 9.40
N THR A 255 -2.91 -15.40 10.29
CA THR A 255 -1.72 -15.69 11.09
C THR A 255 -2.07 -15.70 12.57
N ASN A 256 -1.22 -16.38 13.35
CA ASN A 256 -1.19 -16.20 14.79
C ASN A 256 -0.50 -14.86 15.09
N LEU A 257 -1.23 -13.91 15.67
CA LEU A 257 -0.70 -12.58 15.96
C LEU A 257 0.47 -12.64 16.95
N GLN A 258 0.40 -13.53 17.95
CA GLN A 258 1.42 -13.65 18.99
C GLN A 258 2.75 -14.17 18.41
N GLU A 259 2.70 -15.21 17.59
CA GLU A 259 3.88 -15.77 16.90
C GLU A 259 4.46 -14.82 15.86
N ARG A 260 3.64 -13.94 15.30
CA ARG A 260 4.06 -12.88 14.38
C ARG A 260 4.43 -11.58 15.08
N GLY A 261 4.38 -11.49 16.41
CA GLY A 261 4.95 -10.35 17.12
C GLY A 261 6.48 -10.38 17.00
N VAL A 262 7.12 -9.22 16.84
CA VAL A 262 8.60 -9.19 16.76
C VAL A 262 9.19 -9.53 18.14
N ASN A 263 10.16 -10.44 18.19
CA ASN A 263 10.94 -10.65 19.41
C ASN A 263 11.72 -9.37 19.77
N ILE A 264 11.65 -8.94 21.03
CA ILE A 264 12.26 -7.67 21.46
C ILE A 264 13.77 -7.62 21.27
N PHE A 265 14.48 -8.72 21.56
CA PHE A 265 15.92 -8.81 21.43
C PHE A 265 16.35 -8.85 19.96
N GLU A 266 15.64 -9.62 19.13
CA GLU A 266 15.88 -9.61 17.68
C GLU A 266 15.60 -8.24 17.07
N SER A 267 14.51 -7.57 17.52
CA SER A 267 14.17 -6.22 17.07
C SER A 267 15.27 -5.21 17.39
N LEU A 268 15.78 -5.23 18.62
CA LEU A 268 16.82 -4.30 19.07
C LEU A 268 18.17 -4.62 18.43
N PHE A 269 18.58 -5.89 18.41
CA PHE A 269 19.85 -6.31 17.82
C PHE A 269 19.89 -6.05 16.32
N GLY A 270 18.85 -6.49 15.59
CA GLY A 270 18.72 -6.22 14.17
C GLY A 270 18.66 -4.72 13.87
N ALA A 271 18.03 -3.92 14.72
CA ALA A 271 18.02 -2.46 14.56
C ALA A 271 19.39 -1.82 14.78
N MET A 272 20.20 -2.30 15.74
CA MET A 272 21.57 -1.81 15.98
C MET A 272 22.51 -2.14 14.81
N THR A 273 22.32 -3.29 14.17
CA THR A 273 23.11 -3.68 12.99
C THR A 273 22.52 -3.21 11.65
N ASN A 274 21.38 -2.51 11.67
CA ASN A 274 20.53 -2.21 10.50
C ASN A 274 20.32 -3.43 9.59
N ASP A 275 19.99 -4.57 10.19
CA ASP A 275 19.73 -5.79 9.45
C ASP A 275 18.33 -5.75 8.83
N LEU A 276 18.26 -5.52 7.51
CA LEU A 276 16.99 -5.50 6.79
C LEU A 276 16.32 -6.87 6.70
N THR A 277 17.02 -7.97 6.97
CA THR A 277 16.42 -9.32 6.97
C THR A 277 15.64 -9.63 8.25
N THR A 278 15.76 -8.76 9.26
CA THR A 278 14.99 -8.81 10.51
C THR A 278 13.94 -7.69 10.52
N PHE A 279 12.69 -7.99 10.92
CA PHE A 279 11.63 -6.98 11.01
C PHE A 279 11.90 -6.05 12.20
N THR A 280 12.51 -4.89 11.95
CA THR A 280 12.91 -3.96 13.02
C THR A 280 12.60 -2.50 12.69
N MET A 281 12.74 -1.64 13.69
CA MET A 281 12.65 -0.19 13.54
C MET A 281 13.92 0.45 12.93
N GLY A 282 15.02 -0.30 12.81
CA GLY A 282 16.34 0.21 12.42
C GLY A 282 16.98 1.14 13.45
N THR A 283 18.23 1.54 13.19
CA THR A 283 19.02 2.35 14.13
C THR A 283 18.36 3.69 14.45
N ILE A 284 17.77 4.36 13.45
CA ILE A 284 17.02 5.60 13.67
C ILE A 284 15.87 5.37 14.66
N GLY A 285 15.22 4.22 14.57
CA GLY A 285 14.17 3.84 15.50
C GLY A 285 14.66 3.67 16.92
N VAL A 286 15.77 2.96 17.14
CA VAL A 286 16.42 2.85 18.46
C VAL A 286 16.77 4.23 19.01
N VAL A 287 17.41 5.08 18.21
CA VAL A 287 17.78 6.46 18.62
C VAL A 287 16.52 7.26 18.99
N SER A 288 15.41 7.07 18.27
CA SER A 288 14.13 7.73 18.57
C SER A 288 13.46 7.26 19.86
N LEU A 289 13.84 6.10 20.40
CA LEU A 289 13.39 5.61 21.70
C LEU A 289 14.33 6.07 22.83
N VAL A 290 15.64 6.01 22.62
CA VAL A 290 16.65 6.25 23.66
C VAL A 290 16.95 7.74 23.85
N LEU A 291 17.25 8.46 22.77
CA LEU A 291 17.71 9.86 22.87
C LEU A 291 16.70 10.79 23.57
N PRO A 292 15.38 10.69 23.35
CA PRO A 292 14.42 11.55 24.04
C PRO A 292 14.38 11.39 25.57
N LEU A 293 14.85 10.26 26.13
CA LEU A 293 14.90 10.03 27.59
C LEU A 293 15.70 11.11 28.32
N PHE A 294 16.78 11.59 27.70
CA PHE A 294 17.63 12.65 28.26
C PHE A 294 16.97 14.05 28.22
N PHE A 295 15.84 14.19 27.53
CA PHE A 295 15.15 15.47 27.33
C PHE A 295 13.75 15.51 27.94
N LEU A 296 13.30 14.46 28.63
CA LEU A 296 11.94 14.35 29.17
C LEU A 296 11.54 15.54 30.06
N LYS A 297 12.47 16.04 30.88
CA LYS A 297 12.24 17.21 31.75
C LYS A 297 12.00 18.50 30.94
N ARG A 298 12.51 18.59 29.72
CA ARG A 298 12.40 19.75 28.80
C ARG A 298 11.22 19.65 27.82
N PHE A 299 10.50 18.53 27.81
CA PHE A 299 9.38 18.30 26.92
C PHE A 299 8.09 18.92 27.46
N GLU A 300 7.38 19.63 26.58
CA GLU A 300 6.01 20.04 26.81
C GLU A 300 5.08 18.84 26.60
N ARG A 301 3.80 19.03 26.91
CA ARG A 301 2.79 17.96 26.83
C ARG A 301 2.74 17.31 25.44
N ARG A 302 2.89 18.10 24.38
CA ARG A 302 2.85 17.61 23.00
C ARG A 302 4.02 16.70 22.68
N GLU A 303 5.25 17.07 23.04
CA GLU A 303 6.42 16.21 22.80
C GLU A 303 6.33 14.92 23.62
N ARG A 304 5.84 14.99 24.87
CA ARG A 304 5.61 13.78 25.69
C ARG A 304 4.60 12.82 25.08
N VAL A 305 3.50 13.33 24.52
CA VAL A 305 2.50 12.49 23.83
C VAL A 305 3.10 11.86 22.57
N ILE A 306 3.85 12.61 21.78
CA ILE A 306 4.50 12.07 20.57
C ILE A 306 5.53 11.01 20.93
N TYR A 307 6.32 11.24 21.98
CA TYR A 307 7.27 10.26 22.49
C TYR A 307 6.55 9.00 22.99
N PHE A 308 5.48 9.15 23.77
CA PHE A 308 4.63 8.03 24.18
C PHE A 308 4.09 7.25 22.99
N CYS A 309 3.60 7.93 21.94
CA CYS A 309 3.15 7.26 20.72
C CYS A 309 4.27 6.48 20.04
N ALA A 310 5.49 7.02 19.95
CA ALA A 310 6.64 6.30 19.39
C ALA A 310 6.93 5.01 20.18
N VAL A 311 7.02 5.11 21.52
CA VAL A 311 7.25 3.96 22.40
C VAL A 311 6.10 2.94 22.33
N ALA A 312 4.85 3.40 22.36
CA ALA A 312 3.67 2.54 22.31
C ALA A 312 3.58 1.79 20.97
N THR A 313 3.81 2.46 19.84
CA THR A 313 3.80 1.80 18.53
C THR A 313 4.92 0.76 18.38
N TRP A 314 6.10 1.02 18.93
CA TRP A 314 7.15 0.01 19.02
C TRP A 314 6.72 -1.16 19.90
N PHE A 315 6.26 -0.90 21.13
CA PHE A 315 5.84 -1.95 22.07
C PHE A 315 4.76 -2.85 21.46
N LEU A 316 3.73 -2.27 20.85
CA LEU A 316 2.67 -3.01 20.17
C LEU A 316 3.19 -3.85 19.00
N SER A 317 4.27 -3.46 18.34
CA SER A 317 4.84 -4.29 17.26
C SER A 317 5.48 -5.60 17.76
N THR A 318 5.76 -5.72 19.06
CA THR A 318 6.47 -6.86 19.65
C THR A 318 5.54 -7.97 20.11
N ASN A 319 6.12 -9.15 20.35
CA ASN A 319 5.46 -10.27 21.03
C ASN A 319 5.36 -10.09 22.56
N VAL A 320 5.88 -8.99 23.13
CA VAL A 320 5.67 -8.68 24.56
C VAL A 320 4.25 -8.20 24.80
N PHE A 321 3.66 -7.50 23.82
CA PHE A 321 2.23 -7.20 23.88
C PHE A 321 1.42 -8.51 23.74
N PRO A 322 0.42 -8.77 24.60
CA PRO A 322 -0.33 -10.02 24.64
C PRO A 322 -1.34 -10.10 23.48
N TRP A 323 -0.83 -10.24 22.26
CA TRP A 323 -1.62 -10.33 21.02
C TRP A 323 -2.59 -11.50 21.00
N PHE A 324 -2.32 -12.58 21.75
CA PHE A 324 -3.23 -13.71 21.89
C PHE A 324 -4.62 -13.29 22.42
N LEU A 325 -4.72 -12.23 23.23
CA LEU A 325 -5.99 -11.70 23.72
C LEU A 325 -6.87 -11.13 22.61
N LEU A 326 -6.27 -10.74 21.48
CA LEU A 326 -6.94 -10.10 20.34
C LEU A 326 -7.11 -11.04 19.14
N GLN A 327 -6.64 -12.29 19.22
CA GLN A 327 -6.60 -13.25 18.11
C GLN A 327 -7.98 -13.53 17.49
N ASN A 328 -9.04 -13.56 18.31
CA ASN A 328 -10.42 -13.85 17.89
C ASN A 328 -11.26 -12.59 17.68
N THR A 329 -10.62 -11.43 17.56
CA THR A 329 -11.29 -10.14 17.33
C THR A 329 -11.01 -9.64 15.91
N PRO A 330 -11.71 -8.61 15.42
CA PRO A 330 -11.38 -8.00 14.13
C PRO A 330 -9.94 -7.49 14.00
N ILE A 331 -9.20 -7.34 15.11
CA ILE A 331 -7.79 -6.95 15.11
C ILE A 331 -6.88 -8.01 14.44
N GLN A 332 -7.32 -9.27 14.37
CA GLN A 332 -6.63 -10.34 13.61
C GLN A 332 -6.36 -9.96 12.16
N LEU A 333 -7.16 -9.07 11.57
CA LEU A 333 -7.00 -8.57 10.21
C LEU A 333 -5.66 -7.85 9.97
N ILE A 334 -4.99 -7.35 11.02
CA ILE A 334 -3.65 -6.75 10.88
C ILE A 334 -2.64 -7.79 10.37
N GLN A 335 -2.85 -9.08 10.66
CA GLN A 335 -2.01 -10.26 10.38
C GLN A 335 -0.60 -10.21 11.00
N PHE A 336 0.05 -9.07 10.96
CA PHE A 336 1.45 -8.90 11.26
C PHE A 336 1.63 -7.69 12.18
N PRO A 337 1.74 -7.89 13.50
CA PRO A 337 1.94 -6.81 14.46
C PRO A 337 3.10 -5.87 14.12
N TRP A 338 4.17 -6.37 13.48
CA TRP A 338 5.28 -5.54 13.02
C TRP A 338 4.86 -4.40 12.09
N ARG A 339 3.72 -4.50 11.39
CA ARG A 339 3.18 -3.40 10.56
C ARG A 339 2.91 -2.12 11.36
N ILE A 340 2.73 -2.23 12.67
CA ILE A 340 2.55 -1.07 13.56
C ILE A 340 3.82 -0.20 13.64
N LEU A 341 5.00 -0.76 13.33
CA LEU A 341 6.25 0.00 13.17
C LEU A 341 6.11 1.11 12.11
N GLY A 342 5.19 0.96 11.15
CA GLY A 342 4.85 2.02 10.20
C GLY A 342 4.44 3.34 10.87
N PHE A 343 3.72 3.30 12.00
CA PHE A 343 3.38 4.49 12.78
C PHE A 343 4.57 4.99 13.60
N GLN A 344 5.44 4.08 14.05
CA GLN A 344 6.68 4.45 14.73
C GLN A 344 7.60 5.28 13.82
N VAL A 345 7.65 4.98 12.51
CA VAL A 345 8.39 5.79 11.52
C VAL A 345 8.00 7.28 11.64
N LEU A 346 6.71 7.59 11.76
CA LEU A 346 6.23 8.97 11.92
C LEU A 346 6.59 9.55 13.28
N PHE A 347 6.16 8.91 14.37
CA PHE A 347 6.32 9.47 15.72
C PHE A 347 7.79 9.54 16.13
N GLY A 348 8.57 8.53 15.78
CA GLY A 348 10.02 8.48 15.96
C GLY A 348 10.74 9.60 15.20
N SER A 349 10.37 9.83 13.93
CA SER A 349 10.94 10.95 13.17
C SER A 349 10.57 12.31 13.75
N LEU A 350 9.33 12.48 14.23
CA LEU A 350 8.89 13.73 14.86
C LEU A 350 9.66 14.02 16.16
N ILE A 351 9.80 13.02 17.05
CA ILE A 351 10.45 13.23 18.34
C ILE A 351 11.95 13.53 18.19
N LEU A 352 12.63 12.91 17.22
CA LEU A 352 14.04 13.21 16.94
C LEU A 352 14.25 14.67 16.52
N VAL A 353 13.37 15.21 15.68
CA VAL A 353 13.43 16.63 15.30
C VAL A 353 13.14 17.53 16.49
N MET A 354 12.20 17.15 17.37
CA MET A 354 11.93 17.91 18.59
C MET A 354 13.13 17.94 19.53
N VAL A 355 13.83 16.82 19.71
CA VAL A 355 15.10 16.78 20.45
C VAL A 355 16.14 17.69 19.81
N PHE A 356 16.34 17.59 18.49
CA PHE A 356 17.26 18.45 17.75
C PHE A 356 16.98 19.95 18.00
N LEU A 357 15.71 20.35 18.00
CA LEU A 357 15.31 21.72 18.28
C LEU A 357 15.61 22.18 19.72
N LYS A 358 15.63 21.25 20.71
CA LYS A 358 15.99 21.55 22.11
C LYS A 358 17.50 21.62 22.33
N CYS A 359 18.31 20.98 21.46
CA CYS A 359 19.77 21.11 21.49
C CYS A 359 20.25 22.49 21.01
N ARG A 360 19.38 23.30 20.39
CA ARG A 360 19.60 24.71 19.98
C ARG A 360 21.02 25.02 19.45
N PRO A 361 21.48 24.40 18.36
CA PRO A 361 22.61 24.98 17.64
C PRO A 361 22.18 26.34 17.06
N ASP A 362 23.06 27.34 17.13
CA ASP A 362 22.91 28.61 16.43
C ASP A 362 22.57 28.37 14.95
N GLN A 363 21.83 29.28 14.28
CA GLN A 363 21.38 29.04 12.89
C GLN A 363 22.54 28.68 11.93
N LYS A 364 23.71 29.31 12.10
CA LYS A 364 24.92 28.99 11.32
C LYS A 364 25.51 27.61 11.66
N LYS A 365 25.45 27.18 12.92
CA LYS A 365 25.89 25.83 13.32
C LYS A 365 24.89 24.76 12.87
N SER A 366 23.60 25.08 12.86
CA SER A 366 22.51 24.16 12.50
C SER A 366 22.68 23.56 11.10
N ILE A 367 23.21 24.30 10.12
CA ILE A 367 23.39 23.76 8.77
C ILE A 367 24.48 22.67 8.71
N TRP A 368 25.56 22.83 9.48
CA TRP A 368 26.63 21.84 9.59
C TRP A 368 26.17 20.58 10.31
N TRP A 369 25.40 20.73 11.40
CA TRP A 369 24.76 19.59 12.08
C TRP A 369 23.82 18.83 11.15
N ILE A 370 22.97 19.54 10.40
CA ILE A 370 22.06 18.91 9.44
C ILE A 370 22.84 18.21 8.33
N GLY A 371 23.88 18.85 7.79
CA GLY A 371 24.77 18.24 6.78
C GLY A 371 25.43 16.96 7.30
N GLY A 372 25.96 17.00 8.53
CA GLY A 372 26.55 15.83 9.19
C GLY A 372 25.54 14.71 9.44
N ILE A 373 24.32 15.03 9.85
CA ILE A 373 23.25 14.04 10.01
C ILE A 373 22.88 13.42 8.65
N VAL A 374 22.71 14.22 7.59
CA VAL A 374 22.40 13.70 6.25
C VAL A 374 23.52 12.79 5.74
N LEU A 375 24.77 13.20 5.91
CA LEU A 375 25.92 12.37 5.55
C LEU A 375 25.91 11.05 6.32
N LEU A 376 25.68 11.09 7.64
CA LEU A 376 25.55 9.90 8.48
C LEU A 376 24.42 8.98 7.98
N LEU A 377 23.26 9.52 7.64
CA LEU A 377 22.12 8.74 7.11
C LEU A 377 22.47 8.05 5.78
N LEU A 378 23.17 8.75 4.88
CA LEU A 378 23.64 8.18 3.62
C LEU A 378 24.69 7.08 3.86
N THR A 379 25.66 7.31 4.74
CA THR A 379 26.67 6.31 5.12
C THR A 379 26.01 5.08 5.74
N LEU A 380 25.09 5.26 6.67
CA LEU A 380 24.32 4.15 7.27
C LEU A 380 23.54 3.37 6.22
N THR A 381 22.99 4.04 5.21
CA THR A 381 22.28 3.39 4.09
C THR A 381 23.22 2.52 3.27
N VAL A 382 24.42 3.02 2.93
CA VAL A 382 25.43 2.25 2.19
C VAL A 382 25.84 1.01 2.98
N VAL A 383 26.14 1.16 4.27
CA VAL A 383 26.48 0.04 5.17
C VAL A 383 25.34 -0.97 5.24
N THR A 384 24.10 -0.49 5.39
CA THR A 384 22.89 -1.33 5.41
C THR A 384 22.74 -2.12 4.12
N LYS A 385 22.95 -1.50 2.95
CA LYS A 385 22.89 -2.17 1.64
C LYS A 385 23.97 -3.26 1.51
N ILE A 386 25.19 -3.00 1.97
CA ILE A 386 26.28 -4.00 1.95
C ILE A 386 25.88 -5.20 2.82
N ASN A 387 25.46 -4.95 4.07
CA ASN A 387 25.02 -6.00 4.98
C ASN A 387 23.85 -6.82 4.40
N TYR A 388 22.84 -6.15 3.86
CA TYR A 388 21.70 -6.80 3.25
C TYR A 388 22.08 -7.66 2.04
N THR A 389 22.96 -7.15 1.17
CA THR A 389 23.40 -7.89 -0.04
C THR A 389 24.14 -9.18 0.30
N GLN A 390 24.86 -9.21 1.43
CA GLN A 390 25.50 -10.43 1.94
C GLN A 390 24.46 -11.39 2.54
N LYS A 391 23.61 -10.92 3.45
CA LYS A 391 22.63 -11.76 4.16
C LYS A 391 21.52 -12.33 3.28
N ILE A 392 21.06 -11.57 2.28
CA ILE A 392 19.98 -12.04 1.39
C ILE A 392 20.38 -13.29 0.58
N GLN A 393 21.68 -13.55 0.40
CA GLN A 393 22.14 -14.74 -0.31
C GLN A 393 21.81 -16.03 0.41
N SER A 394 21.87 -16.05 1.75
CA SER A 394 21.56 -17.22 2.58
C SER A 394 20.15 -17.19 3.16
N TYR A 395 19.35 -16.15 2.89
CA TYR A 395 18.02 -16.01 3.44
C TYR A 395 17.04 -17.02 2.84
N ASN A 396 16.32 -17.75 3.70
CA ASN A 396 15.31 -18.71 3.28
C ASN A 396 14.09 -17.98 2.68
N GLY A 397 13.67 -18.36 1.47
CA GLY A 397 12.63 -17.65 0.73
C GLY A 397 13.13 -16.42 -0.02
N ARG A 398 14.44 -16.31 -0.27
CA ARG A 398 14.99 -15.30 -1.19
C ARG A 398 14.38 -15.44 -2.58
N LEU A 399 14.11 -14.31 -3.21
CA LEU A 399 13.63 -14.18 -4.57
C LEU A 399 14.68 -13.42 -5.38
N ILE A 400 15.07 -14.02 -6.50
CA ILE A 400 15.90 -13.36 -7.51
C ILE A 400 14.99 -13.13 -8.71
N MET A 401 14.80 -11.86 -9.06
CA MET A 401 13.97 -11.44 -10.17
C MET A 401 14.88 -11.05 -11.32
N THR A 402 14.98 -11.91 -12.33
CA THR A 402 15.65 -11.64 -13.60
C THR A 402 14.66 -11.73 -14.76
N LYS A 403 15.02 -11.20 -15.94
CA LYS A 403 14.18 -11.29 -17.15
C LYS A 403 13.71 -12.73 -17.45
N LYS A 404 14.54 -13.75 -17.18
CA LYS A 404 14.21 -15.17 -17.39
C LYS A 404 13.14 -15.67 -16.42
N GLU A 405 13.20 -15.22 -15.17
CA GLU A 405 12.32 -15.71 -14.10
C GLU A 405 10.98 -14.97 -14.02
N ILE A 406 10.87 -13.77 -14.61
CA ILE A 406 9.64 -12.95 -14.60
C ILE A 406 8.42 -13.76 -15.03
N LYS A 407 8.53 -14.61 -16.07
CA LYS A 407 7.39 -15.41 -16.53
C LYS A 407 6.90 -16.34 -15.42
N HIS A 408 7.82 -17.07 -14.77
CA HIS A 408 7.49 -17.95 -13.66
C HIS A 408 6.85 -17.18 -12.49
N TYR A 409 7.46 -16.07 -12.05
CA TYR A 409 6.95 -15.30 -10.91
C TYR A 409 5.68 -14.50 -11.18
N THR A 410 5.34 -14.26 -12.44
CA THR A 410 4.05 -13.64 -12.80
C THR A 410 2.93 -14.65 -13.06
N THR A 411 3.26 -15.94 -13.15
CA THR A 411 2.31 -17.04 -13.32
C THR A 411 2.33 -17.98 -12.11
N SER A 412 3.08 -19.08 -12.15
CA SER A 412 3.00 -20.17 -11.17
C SER A 412 3.80 -19.94 -9.88
N GLY A 413 4.81 -19.08 -9.91
CA GLY A 413 5.67 -18.74 -8.76
C GLY A 413 5.19 -17.53 -7.95
N THR A 414 4.00 -16.99 -8.25
CA THR A 414 3.48 -15.82 -7.54
C THR A 414 2.91 -16.21 -6.17
N GLY A 415 3.23 -15.42 -5.14
CA GLY A 415 2.55 -15.54 -3.85
C GLY A 415 1.07 -15.17 -3.98
N GLY A 416 0.20 -15.77 -3.15
CA GLY A 416 -1.23 -15.40 -3.13
C GLY A 416 -2.03 -15.83 -4.37
N LEU A 417 -1.59 -16.88 -5.10
CA LEU A 417 -2.28 -17.43 -6.29
C LEU A 417 -3.79 -17.65 -6.12
N TYR A 418 -4.20 -17.99 -4.90
CA TYR A 418 -5.59 -18.32 -4.55
C TYR A 418 -6.22 -17.27 -3.63
N ASP A 419 -5.54 -16.14 -3.41
CA ASP A 419 -6.13 -15.04 -2.65
C ASP A 419 -7.33 -14.51 -3.42
N TYR A 420 -8.47 -14.42 -2.75
CA TYR A 420 -9.75 -13.99 -3.32
C TYR A 420 -10.33 -14.90 -4.40
N ALA A 421 -9.83 -16.12 -4.56
CA ALA A 421 -10.48 -17.14 -5.38
C ALA A 421 -11.84 -17.52 -4.79
N PRO A 422 -12.82 -17.92 -5.61
CA PRO A 422 -14.02 -18.61 -5.14
C PRO A 422 -13.64 -19.80 -4.25
N SER A 423 -14.24 -19.88 -3.07
CA SER A 423 -13.81 -20.83 -2.03
C SER A 423 -14.03 -22.27 -2.48
N ASP A 424 -15.16 -22.54 -3.14
CA ASP A 424 -15.53 -23.88 -3.58
C ASP A 424 -14.61 -24.39 -4.69
N ALA A 425 -14.08 -23.50 -5.54
CA ALA A 425 -13.14 -23.86 -6.61
C ALA A 425 -11.81 -24.40 -6.06
N LEU A 426 -11.48 -24.13 -4.80
CA LEU A 426 -10.24 -24.57 -4.18
C LEU A 426 -10.17 -26.08 -3.93
N LYS A 427 -11.28 -26.81 -4.03
CA LYS A 427 -11.25 -28.28 -4.04
C LYS A 427 -10.63 -28.84 -5.33
N TYR A 428 -10.56 -28.03 -6.39
CA TYR A 428 -10.00 -28.40 -7.70
C TYR A 428 -8.60 -27.81 -7.96
N LYS A 429 -7.82 -27.54 -6.91
CA LYS A 429 -6.47 -26.94 -7.03
C LYS A 429 -5.54 -27.67 -8.02
N ASN A 430 -5.62 -29.00 -8.06
CA ASN A 430 -4.78 -29.80 -8.96
C ASN A 430 -5.20 -29.62 -10.42
N GLN A 431 -6.50 -29.66 -10.68
CA GLN A 431 -7.10 -29.45 -12.00
C GLN A 431 -6.82 -28.03 -12.51
N LEU A 432 -6.97 -27.02 -11.64
CA LEU A 432 -6.61 -25.63 -11.92
C LEU A 432 -5.17 -25.53 -12.40
N LYS A 433 -4.21 -26.04 -11.62
CA LYS A 433 -2.77 -26.00 -11.96
C LYS A 433 -2.45 -26.64 -13.31
N LYS A 434 -3.16 -27.72 -13.65
CA LYS A 434 -2.97 -28.45 -14.90
C LYS A 434 -3.78 -27.87 -16.07
N HIS A 435 -4.63 -26.88 -15.83
CA HIS A 435 -5.61 -26.39 -16.80
C HIS A 435 -6.48 -27.51 -17.41
N GLU A 436 -6.88 -28.48 -16.58
CA GLU A 436 -7.82 -29.54 -16.96
C GLU A 436 -9.24 -28.97 -17.03
N VAL A 437 -10.01 -29.41 -18.03
CA VAL A 437 -11.42 -29.04 -18.23
C VAL A 437 -12.29 -30.24 -17.86
N LYS A 438 -13.39 -30.01 -17.15
CA LYS A 438 -14.35 -31.05 -16.82
C LYS A 438 -15.43 -31.12 -17.90
N VAL A 439 -15.55 -32.26 -18.58
CA VAL A 439 -16.57 -32.52 -19.58
C VAL A 439 -17.52 -33.58 -19.03
N GLY A 440 -18.76 -33.19 -18.74
CA GLY A 440 -19.67 -34.01 -17.93
C GLY A 440 -19.10 -34.21 -16.52
N ASN A 441 -18.68 -35.44 -16.22
CA ASN A 441 -18.10 -35.80 -14.92
C ASN A 441 -16.58 -36.06 -14.96
N GLU A 442 -15.96 -36.01 -16.14
CA GLU A 442 -14.56 -36.39 -16.32
C GLU A 442 -13.67 -35.16 -16.55
N TRP A 443 -12.54 -35.11 -15.86
CA TRP A 443 -11.50 -34.10 -16.09
C TRP A 443 -10.57 -34.57 -17.21
N LYS A 444 -10.36 -33.70 -18.21
CA LYS A 444 -9.54 -33.98 -19.39
C LYS A 444 -8.59 -32.81 -19.64
N SER A 445 -7.41 -33.12 -20.18
CA SER A 445 -6.50 -32.08 -20.65
C SER A 445 -7.11 -31.39 -21.87
N SER A 446 -7.00 -30.07 -21.93
CA SER A 446 -7.50 -29.25 -23.03
C SER A 446 -6.40 -28.32 -23.50
N SER A 447 -6.36 -28.06 -24.81
CA SER A 447 -5.58 -26.95 -25.33
C SER A 447 -6.18 -25.64 -24.81
N HIS A 448 -5.31 -24.70 -24.41
CA HIS A 448 -5.72 -23.37 -23.99
C HIS A 448 -4.72 -22.31 -24.43
N LYS A 449 -5.23 -21.10 -24.63
CA LYS A 449 -4.41 -19.92 -24.94
C LYS A 449 -4.90 -18.72 -24.16
N ALA A 450 -4.01 -18.18 -23.33
CA ALA A 450 -4.26 -16.99 -22.55
C ALA A 450 -3.79 -15.73 -23.29
N TYR A 451 -4.65 -14.72 -23.27
CA TYR A 451 -4.39 -13.35 -23.68
C TYR A 451 -4.65 -12.42 -22.50
N ASP A 452 -4.25 -11.16 -22.58
CA ASP A 452 -4.38 -10.28 -21.41
C ASP A 452 -5.85 -10.10 -20.97
N SER A 453 -6.77 -9.91 -21.90
CA SER A 453 -8.20 -9.66 -21.62
C SER A 453 -9.10 -10.89 -21.69
N LYS A 454 -8.57 -12.05 -22.13
CA LYS A 454 -9.37 -13.27 -22.33
C LYS A 454 -8.54 -14.54 -22.29
N ILE A 455 -9.19 -15.67 -22.06
CA ILE A 455 -8.62 -17.01 -22.22
C ILE A 455 -9.51 -17.86 -23.10
N ILE A 456 -8.89 -18.69 -23.95
CA ILE A 456 -9.61 -19.55 -24.89
C ILE A 456 -9.26 -21.01 -24.59
N TYR A 457 -10.27 -21.86 -24.48
CA TYR A 457 -10.16 -23.32 -24.41
C TYR A 457 -10.79 -23.95 -25.65
N THR A 458 -10.23 -25.08 -26.08
CA THR A 458 -10.76 -25.87 -27.20
C THR A 458 -11.05 -27.28 -26.71
N VAL A 459 -12.31 -27.69 -26.78
CA VAL A 459 -12.80 -28.99 -26.33
C VAL A 459 -13.46 -29.73 -27.49
N GLU A 460 -13.10 -30.99 -27.69
CA GLU A 460 -13.67 -31.85 -28.74
C GLU A 460 -14.82 -32.70 -28.18
N ASP A 461 -15.80 -33.01 -29.03
CA ASP A 461 -16.88 -33.99 -28.79
C ASP A 461 -17.66 -33.82 -27.47
N ALA A 462 -18.01 -32.57 -27.15
CA ALA A 462 -18.72 -32.22 -25.92
C ALA A 462 -20.20 -31.89 -26.12
N GLN A 463 -20.82 -32.34 -27.22
CA GLN A 463 -22.20 -31.98 -27.57
C GLN A 463 -23.17 -32.32 -26.44
N GLY A 464 -23.92 -31.31 -25.98
CA GLY A 464 -24.95 -31.47 -24.95
C GLY A 464 -24.41 -31.66 -23.53
N GLN A 465 -23.09 -31.85 -23.36
CA GLN A 465 -22.47 -31.99 -22.05
C GLN A 465 -22.15 -30.63 -21.42
N LYS A 466 -22.15 -30.59 -20.09
CA LYS A 466 -21.65 -29.45 -19.33
C LYS A 466 -20.12 -29.44 -19.41
N ILE A 467 -19.54 -28.31 -19.78
CA ILE A 467 -18.10 -28.10 -19.81
C ILE A 467 -17.75 -27.10 -18.71
N THR A 468 -17.05 -27.52 -17.67
CA THR A 468 -16.54 -26.66 -16.60
C THR A 468 -15.07 -26.37 -16.82
N LEU A 469 -14.73 -25.09 -16.98
CA LEU A 469 -13.38 -24.62 -17.23
C LEU A 469 -12.63 -24.37 -15.91
N PRO A 470 -11.29 -24.53 -15.89
CA PRO A 470 -10.45 -24.17 -14.75
C PRO A 470 -10.22 -22.65 -14.69
N VAL A 471 -11.31 -21.89 -14.76
CA VAL A 471 -11.35 -20.42 -14.75
C VAL A 471 -12.40 -19.99 -13.73
N PHE A 472 -12.01 -19.09 -12.83
CA PHE A 472 -12.92 -18.60 -11.80
C PHE A 472 -14.06 -17.79 -12.42
N ASP A 473 -15.28 -18.11 -12.01
CA ASP A 473 -16.46 -17.32 -12.31
C ASP A 473 -16.56 -16.19 -11.28
N TYR A 474 -16.72 -14.94 -11.71
CA TYR A 474 -16.90 -13.78 -10.86
C TYR A 474 -18.08 -12.97 -11.40
N TRP A 475 -18.63 -12.09 -10.57
CA TRP A 475 -19.62 -11.15 -11.07
C TRP A 475 -19.00 -10.25 -12.15
N GLY A 476 -19.51 -10.36 -13.39
CA GLY A 476 -18.99 -9.68 -14.58
C GLY A 476 -18.20 -10.57 -15.55
N THR A 477 -18.04 -11.87 -15.26
CA THR A 477 -17.46 -12.84 -16.20
C THR A 477 -18.40 -13.08 -17.39
N VAL A 478 -17.83 -13.19 -18.59
CA VAL A 478 -18.57 -13.37 -19.85
C VAL A 478 -17.92 -14.49 -20.66
N ALA A 479 -18.75 -15.38 -21.22
CA ALA A 479 -18.32 -16.48 -22.06
C ALA A 479 -18.93 -16.40 -23.46
N LYS A 480 -18.12 -16.76 -24.46
CA LYS A 480 -18.56 -16.98 -25.84
C LYS A 480 -18.22 -18.40 -26.25
N VAL A 481 -19.19 -19.10 -26.85
CA VAL A 481 -19.00 -20.43 -27.43
C VAL A 481 -19.11 -20.30 -28.94
N ASN A 482 -18.06 -20.69 -29.66
CA ASN A 482 -17.96 -20.57 -31.12
C ASN A 482 -18.28 -19.15 -31.62
N GLY A 483 -17.83 -18.13 -30.87
CA GLY A 483 -18.03 -16.71 -31.19
C GLY A 483 -19.35 -16.10 -30.71
N GLN A 484 -20.33 -16.91 -30.28
CA GLN A 484 -21.62 -16.43 -29.79
C GLN A 484 -21.63 -16.32 -28.26
N THR A 485 -22.11 -15.20 -27.73
CA THR A 485 -22.28 -15.02 -26.28
C THR A 485 -23.27 -16.04 -25.73
N THR A 486 -22.94 -16.66 -24.60
CA THR A 486 -23.78 -17.66 -23.94
C THR A 486 -23.91 -17.37 -22.45
N SER A 487 -24.93 -17.94 -21.81
CA SER A 487 -25.09 -17.90 -20.36
C SER A 487 -24.04 -18.79 -19.69
N ILE A 488 -23.45 -18.29 -18.60
CA ILE A 488 -22.56 -19.06 -17.74
C ILE A 488 -23.36 -19.68 -16.61
N GLU A 489 -23.08 -20.93 -16.30
CA GLU A 489 -23.45 -21.56 -15.04
C GLU A 489 -22.25 -21.52 -14.08
N ASN A 490 -22.49 -21.19 -12.82
CA ASN A 490 -21.46 -21.28 -11.78
C ASN A 490 -21.37 -22.74 -11.29
N ASP A 491 -20.25 -23.40 -11.56
CA ASP A 491 -19.98 -24.77 -11.12
C ASP A 491 -18.90 -24.73 -10.04
N ASP A 492 -19.31 -24.64 -8.78
CA ASP A 492 -18.40 -24.51 -7.63
C ASP A 492 -17.43 -23.31 -7.74
N GLY A 493 -17.92 -22.17 -8.25
CA GLY A 493 -17.09 -20.99 -8.48
C GLY A 493 -16.23 -21.05 -9.75
N LEU A 494 -16.44 -22.03 -10.61
CA LEU A 494 -15.82 -22.12 -11.93
C LEU A 494 -16.82 -21.84 -13.05
N VAL A 495 -16.31 -21.34 -14.17
CA VAL A 495 -17.11 -21.05 -15.37
C VAL A 495 -17.53 -22.35 -16.03
N ALA A 496 -18.85 -22.56 -16.16
CA ALA A 496 -19.39 -23.67 -16.93
C ALA A 496 -20.30 -23.20 -18.09
N VAL A 497 -20.20 -23.91 -19.21
CA VAL A 497 -20.99 -23.66 -20.42
C VAL A 497 -21.47 -24.98 -21.03
N LYS A 498 -22.51 -24.91 -21.87
CA LYS A 498 -22.99 -26.07 -22.61
C LYS A 498 -22.15 -26.30 -23.87
N GLY A 499 -21.64 -27.52 -24.04
CA GLY A 499 -20.88 -27.92 -25.22
C GLY A 499 -21.73 -28.02 -26.49
N LYS A 500 -21.06 -27.84 -27.63
CA LYS A 500 -21.63 -27.89 -28.98
C LYS A 500 -21.04 -29.07 -29.76
N GLU A 501 -21.67 -29.38 -30.89
CA GLU A 501 -21.21 -30.45 -31.79
C GLU A 501 -19.85 -30.12 -32.42
N GLY A 502 -19.03 -31.15 -32.61
CA GLY A 502 -17.65 -31.02 -33.06
C GLY A 502 -16.76 -30.26 -32.08
N THR A 503 -15.91 -29.39 -32.61
CA THR A 503 -14.99 -28.59 -31.80
C THR A 503 -15.70 -27.41 -31.14
N THR A 504 -15.77 -27.42 -29.81
CA THR A 504 -16.27 -26.30 -29.01
C THR A 504 -15.12 -25.38 -28.61
N THR A 505 -15.10 -24.17 -29.16
CA THR A 505 -14.16 -23.10 -28.77
C THR A 505 -14.83 -22.19 -27.74
N ILE A 506 -14.28 -22.12 -26.54
CA ILE A 506 -14.84 -21.35 -25.42
C ILE A 506 -13.90 -20.21 -25.08
N GLU A 507 -14.36 -18.98 -25.29
CA GLU A 507 -13.67 -17.76 -24.91
C GLU A 507 -14.27 -17.24 -23.60
N VAL A 508 -13.43 -17.02 -22.59
CA VAL A 508 -13.81 -16.41 -21.31
C VAL A 508 -13.11 -15.06 -21.18
N SER A 509 -13.87 -14.04 -20.78
CA SER A 509 -13.41 -12.68 -20.58
C SER A 509 -14.13 -12.05 -19.38
N SER A 510 -13.78 -10.80 -19.04
CA SER A 510 -14.45 -10.05 -17.96
C SER A 510 -14.87 -8.68 -18.45
N THR A 511 -15.98 -8.18 -17.91
CA THR A 511 -16.52 -6.84 -18.21
C THR A 511 -16.75 -6.06 -16.93
N TYR A 512 -16.97 -4.74 -17.06
CA TYR A 512 -17.42 -3.90 -15.95
C TYR A 512 -18.94 -3.86 -15.93
N PRO A 513 -19.62 -4.46 -14.93
CA PRO A 513 -21.07 -4.40 -14.85
C PRO A 513 -21.57 -2.94 -14.73
N PRO A 514 -22.78 -2.62 -15.21
CA PRO A 514 -23.29 -1.24 -15.20
C PRO A 514 -23.27 -0.56 -13.83
N THR A 515 -23.59 -1.29 -12.77
CA THR A 515 -23.59 -0.74 -11.40
C THR A 515 -22.18 -0.51 -10.85
N MET A 516 -21.18 -1.27 -11.32
CA MET A 516 -19.77 -0.98 -11.03
C MET A 516 -19.32 0.32 -11.70
N ILE A 517 -19.77 0.57 -12.93
CA ILE A 517 -19.53 1.83 -13.65
C ILE A 517 -20.19 3.00 -12.89
N LEU A 518 -21.42 2.83 -12.38
CA LEU A 518 -22.07 3.86 -11.55
C LEU A 518 -21.27 4.19 -10.27
N ALA A 519 -20.68 3.20 -9.62
CA ALA A 519 -19.81 3.42 -8.46
C ALA A 519 -18.51 4.16 -8.83
N LEU A 520 -17.94 3.87 -10.01
CA LEU A 520 -16.82 4.62 -10.58
C LEU A 520 -17.20 6.08 -10.84
N LEU A 521 -18.32 6.32 -11.53
CA LEU A 521 -18.82 7.65 -11.84
C LEU A 521 -19.12 8.45 -10.57
N THR A 522 -19.63 7.81 -9.51
CA THR A 522 -19.84 8.44 -8.20
C THR A 522 -18.52 8.91 -7.59
N SER A 523 -17.49 8.06 -7.62
CA SER A 523 -16.17 8.37 -7.07
C SER A 523 -15.49 9.50 -7.85
N VAL A 524 -15.51 9.42 -9.18
CA VAL A 524 -14.93 10.42 -10.09
C VAL A 524 -15.69 11.75 -10.01
N GLY A 525 -17.02 11.71 -10.06
CA GLY A 525 -17.87 12.90 -9.94
C GLY A 525 -17.66 13.63 -8.61
N THR A 526 -17.53 12.88 -7.51
CA THR A 526 -17.20 13.44 -6.19
C THR A 526 -15.83 14.11 -6.19
N PHE A 527 -14.82 13.47 -6.79
CA PHE A 527 -13.48 14.05 -6.91
C PHE A 527 -13.50 15.34 -7.75
N LEU A 528 -14.15 15.32 -8.91
CA LEU A 528 -14.26 16.48 -9.80
C LEU A 528 -15.00 17.63 -9.12
N PHE A 529 -16.09 17.36 -8.41
CA PHE A 529 -16.81 18.36 -7.62
C PHE A 529 -15.90 19.04 -6.59
N ILE A 530 -15.13 18.25 -5.82
CA ILE A 530 -14.18 18.78 -4.84
C ILE A 530 -13.09 19.61 -5.52
N PHE A 531 -12.54 19.12 -6.63
CA PHE A 531 -11.48 19.78 -7.37
C PHE A 531 -11.93 21.12 -7.98
N ILE A 532 -13.08 21.14 -8.65
CA ILE A 532 -13.68 22.37 -9.22
C ILE A 532 -13.94 23.38 -8.10
N ARG A 533 -14.54 22.94 -6.97
CA ARG A 533 -14.77 23.83 -5.83
C ARG A 533 -13.48 24.40 -5.26
N TYR A 534 -12.39 23.62 -5.24
CA TYR A 534 -11.07 24.10 -4.84
C TYR A 534 -10.54 25.18 -5.80
N LEU A 535 -10.64 24.97 -7.12
CA LEU A 535 -10.21 25.94 -8.12
C LEU A 535 -11.01 27.26 -8.04
N LEU A 536 -12.34 27.18 -7.93
CA LEU A 536 -13.22 28.34 -7.81
C LEU A 536 -12.89 29.18 -6.56
N ARG A 537 -12.67 28.53 -5.41
CA ARG A 537 -12.22 29.23 -4.19
C ARG A 537 -10.88 29.93 -4.38
N ARG A 538 -9.95 29.31 -5.11
CA ARG A 538 -8.64 29.89 -5.37
C ARG A 538 -8.74 31.12 -6.30
N LYS A 539 -9.58 31.05 -7.34
CA LYS A 539 -9.85 32.18 -8.24
C LYS A 539 -10.45 33.36 -7.49
N ASN A 540 -11.46 33.11 -6.63
CA ASN A 540 -12.07 34.17 -5.82
C ASN A 540 -11.07 34.82 -4.84
N LEU A 541 -10.18 34.04 -4.22
CA LEU A 541 -9.11 34.57 -3.36
C LEU A 541 -8.11 35.44 -4.13
N VAL A 542 -7.76 35.04 -5.35
CA VAL A 542 -6.84 35.80 -6.23
C VAL A 542 -7.51 37.10 -6.69
N ASN A 543 -8.78 37.07 -7.09
CA ASN A 543 -9.54 38.25 -7.47
C ASN A 543 -9.74 39.21 -6.27
N SER A 544 -10.05 38.71 -5.08
CA SER A 544 -10.19 39.54 -3.88
C SER A 544 -8.89 40.25 -3.44
N LYS A 545 -7.73 39.72 -3.85
CA LYS A 545 -6.42 40.33 -3.59
C LYS A 545 -5.95 41.29 -4.69
N MET A 546 -6.66 41.37 -5.81
CA MET A 546 -6.42 42.34 -6.87
C MET A 546 -7.36 43.56 -6.78
N VAL A 547 -8.43 43.46 -5.97
CA VAL A 547 -9.41 44.54 -5.72
C VAL A 547 -9.11 45.28 -4.40
N LEU A 548 -8.12 44.80 -3.64
CA LEU A 548 -7.49 45.46 -2.48
C LEU A 548 -6.07 45.86 -2.89
#